data_AF-A0AAE7MP15-F1
#
_entry.id   AF-A0AAE7MP15-F1
#
_cell.length_a   1.000
_cell.length_b   1.000
_cell.length_c   1.000
_cell.angle_alpha   90.00
_cell.angle_beta   90.00
_cell.angle_gamma   90.00
#
_symmetry.space_group_name_H-M   'P 1'
#
loop_
_entity.id
_entity.type
_entity.pdbx_description
1 polymer ?
#
loop_
_entity_poly.entity_id
_entity_poly.type
_entity_poly.pdbx_seq_one_letter_code
_entity_poly.pdbx_strand_id
1 'polypeptide(L)'
;MSGLIKRLKEERIQGSSAVLNYSNFDYWVNWDDIVDIVEDHDQPQLNENQQIVLEWLKEEKNNSNLTAFDCIYSFIYGNPEDLVTQNWAELNAKEEAQVLEAFGQWAQEQEEE
;
A
#
# COMPACT_ATOMS: atom_id res chain seq x y z
N MET A 1 -1.52 -7.15 7.31
CA MET A 1 -1.96 -8.38 6.61
C MET A 1 -3.47 -8.55 6.79
N SER A 2 -4.24 -8.39 5.71
CA SER A 2 -5.70 -8.53 5.68
C SER A 2 -6.17 -9.85 6.29
N GLY A 3 -7.29 -9.86 7.02
CA GLY A 3 -7.84 -11.08 7.65
C GLY A 3 -8.22 -12.17 6.64
N LEU A 4 -8.34 -11.82 5.36
CA LEU A 4 -8.47 -12.76 4.25
C LEU A 4 -7.14 -13.46 3.95
N ILE A 5 -6.05 -12.71 3.82
CA ILE A 5 -4.70 -13.25 3.55
C ILE A 5 -4.26 -14.22 4.66
N LYS A 6 -4.54 -13.88 5.93
CA LYS A 6 -4.24 -14.78 7.06
C LYS A 6 -4.98 -16.11 6.93
N ARG A 7 -6.27 -16.09 6.58
CA ARG A 7 -7.07 -17.31 6.35
C ARG A 7 -6.56 -18.12 5.16
N LEU A 8 -6.23 -17.46 4.04
CA LEU A 8 -5.66 -18.12 2.86
C LEU A 8 -4.31 -18.80 3.18
N LYS A 9 -3.43 -18.14 3.95
CA LYS A 9 -2.14 -18.70 4.39
C LYS A 9 -2.31 -19.82 5.44
N GLU A 10 -3.37 -19.81 6.26
CA GLU A 10 -3.72 -20.89 7.20
C GLU A 10 -4.32 -22.11 6.50
N GLU A 11 -5.19 -21.91 5.51
CA GLU A 11 -5.74 -22.96 4.65
C GLU A 11 -4.64 -23.67 3.83
N ARG A 12 -3.57 -22.95 3.44
CA ARG A 12 -2.35 -23.53 2.85
C ARG A 12 -1.71 -24.61 3.74
N ILE A 13 -1.62 -24.37 5.05
CA ILE A 13 -0.94 -25.27 6.00
C ILE A 13 -1.75 -26.56 6.22
N GLN A 14 -3.08 -26.49 6.12
CA GLN A 14 -3.95 -27.65 6.31
C GLN A 14 -4.09 -28.56 5.09
N GLY A 15 -3.36 -28.27 4.00
CA GLY A 15 -3.25 -29.18 2.86
C GLY A 15 -4.51 -29.18 2.03
N SER A 16 -4.57 -28.31 1.03
CA SER A 16 -5.51 -28.47 -0.07
C SER A 16 -4.92 -27.78 -1.28
N SER A 17 -4.37 -28.59 -2.18
CA SER A 17 -4.79 -28.48 -3.57
C SER A 17 -6.32 -28.54 -3.56
N ALA A 18 -6.97 -27.39 -3.34
CA ALA A 18 -8.39 -27.27 -3.55
C ALA A 18 -8.52 -27.32 -5.06
N VAL A 19 -8.80 -28.51 -5.58
CA VAL A 19 -9.47 -28.64 -6.87
C VAL A 19 -10.75 -27.83 -6.72
N LEU A 20 -10.72 -26.57 -7.17
CA LEU A 20 -11.90 -25.72 -7.24
C LEU A 20 -12.80 -26.38 -8.27
N ASN A 21 -13.73 -27.21 -7.82
CA ASN A 21 -14.73 -27.85 -8.67
C ASN A 21 -15.80 -26.82 -9.07
N TYR A 22 -15.37 -25.78 -9.77
CA TYR A 22 -16.23 -24.94 -10.58
C TYR A 22 -16.15 -25.48 -12.01
N SER A 23 -17.02 -26.45 -12.31
CA SER A 23 -17.47 -26.76 -13.67
C SER A 23 -16.39 -26.73 -14.76
N ASN A 24 -15.76 -27.89 -15.00
CA ASN A 24 -15.12 -28.28 -16.27
C ASN A 24 -14.00 -27.40 -16.86
N PHE A 25 -13.27 -26.62 -16.06
CA PHE A 25 -11.97 -26.11 -16.49
C PHE A 25 -10.93 -26.35 -15.40
N ASP A 26 -9.96 -27.21 -15.71
CA ASP A 26 -8.77 -27.45 -14.90
C ASP A 26 -7.80 -26.27 -15.08
N TYR A 27 -8.20 -25.08 -14.62
CA TYR A 27 -7.28 -23.96 -14.50
C TYR A 27 -6.39 -24.24 -13.29
N TRP A 28 -5.15 -24.63 -13.56
CA TRP A 28 -4.06 -24.46 -12.60
C TRP A 28 -3.90 -22.95 -12.34
N VAL A 29 -4.66 -22.44 -11.38
CA VAL A 29 -4.42 -21.11 -10.84
C VAL A 29 -3.25 -21.25 -9.88
N ASN A 30 -2.14 -20.58 -10.19
CA ASN A 30 -1.02 -20.52 -9.27
C ASN A 30 -1.48 -19.77 -8.02
N TRP A 31 -1.29 -20.39 -6.84
CA TRP A 31 -1.68 -19.79 -5.58
C TRP A 31 -0.88 -18.52 -5.27
N ASP A 32 0.35 -18.43 -5.77
CA ASP A 32 1.15 -17.20 -5.67
C ASP A 32 0.45 -16.07 -6.44
N ASP A 33 -0.06 -16.33 -7.65
CA ASP A 33 -0.84 -15.34 -8.41
C ASP A 33 -2.12 -14.89 -7.68
N ILE A 34 -2.78 -15.78 -6.91
CA ILE A 34 -3.97 -15.41 -6.10
C ILE A 34 -3.57 -14.52 -4.93
N VAL A 35 -2.46 -14.82 -4.26
CA VAL A 35 -1.98 -14.02 -3.13
C VAL A 35 -1.56 -12.64 -3.63
N ASP A 36 -0.85 -12.56 -4.74
CA ASP A 36 -0.45 -11.30 -5.38
C ASP A 36 -1.70 -10.49 -5.79
N ILE A 37 -2.69 -11.12 -6.43
CA ILE A 37 -3.97 -10.46 -6.77
C ILE A 37 -4.69 -9.93 -5.53
N VAL A 38 -4.68 -10.67 -4.42
CA VAL A 38 -5.37 -10.25 -3.18
C VAL A 38 -4.58 -9.18 -2.42
N GLU A 39 -3.25 -9.25 -2.44
CA GLU A 39 -2.37 -8.23 -1.86
C GLU A 39 -2.45 -6.91 -2.66
N ASP A 40 -2.50 -6.96 -4.00
CA ASP A 40 -2.72 -5.79 -4.87
C ASP A 40 -4.15 -5.22 -4.80
N HIS A 41 -5.17 -6.07 -4.57
CA HIS A 41 -6.56 -5.64 -4.56
C HIS A 41 -6.95 -4.88 -3.27
N ASP A 42 -6.20 -5.03 -2.19
CA ASP A 42 -6.46 -4.32 -0.93
C ASP A 42 -5.80 -2.92 -0.89
N GLN A 43 -4.92 -2.57 -1.84
CA GLN A 43 -4.38 -1.22 -1.91
C GLN A 43 -5.41 -0.24 -2.52
N PRO A 44 -5.76 0.84 -1.80
CA PRO A 44 -6.67 1.85 -2.33
C PRO A 44 -6.05 2.53 -3.54
N GLN A 45 -6.77 2.58 -4.67
CA GLN A 45 -6.37 3.41 -5.81
C GLN A 45 -6.36 4.88 -5.38
N LEU A 46 -5.16 5.45 -5.30
CA LEU A 46 -4.95 6.84 -4.93
C LEU A 46 -5.40 7.76 -6.08
N ASN A 47 -6.16 8.80 -5.75
CA ASN A 47 -6.49 9.87 -6.68
C ASN A 47 -5.26 10.76 -6.96
N GLU A 48 -5.38 11.70 -7.91
CA GLU A 48 -4.27 12.57 -8.33
C GLU A 48 -3.65 13.37 -7.17
N ASN A 49 -4.49 13.96 -6.31
CA ASN A 49 -4.04 14.72 -5.15
C ASN A 49 -3.28 13.84 -4.14
N GLN A 50 -3.75 12.62 -3.90
CA GLN A 50 -3.11 11.64 -3.04
C GLN A 50 -1.75 11.20 -3.59
N GLN A 51 -1.65 11.01 -4.91
CA GLN A 51 -0.38 10.66 -5.57
C GLN A 51 0.65 11.79 -5.43
N ILE A 52 0.24 13.05 -5.62
CA ILE A 52 1.14 14.21 -5.46
C ILE A 52 1.70 14.26 -4.04
N VAL A 53 0.87 14.07 -3.02
CA VAL A 53 1.31 14.07 -1.61
C VAL A 53 2.22 12.86 -1.32
N LEU A 54 1.86 11.68 -1.84
CA LEU A 54 2.66 10.46 -1.64
C LEU A 54 4.06 10.59 -2.26
N GLU A 55 4.17 11.08 -3.50
CA GLU A 55 5.45 11.23 -4.18
C GLU A 55 6.34 12.24 -3.44
N TRP A 56 5.77 13.35 -2.94
CA TRP A 56 6.53 14.29 -2.11
C TRP A 56 7.11 13.62 -0.86
N LEU A 57 6.32 12.79 -0.15
CA LEU A 57 6.79 12.07 1.04
C LEU A 57 7.95 11.10 0.72
N LYS A 58 7.88 10.42 -0.43
CA LYS A 58 8.96 9.52 -0.90
C LYS A 58 10.23 10.31 -1.25
N GLU A 59 10.08 11.43 -1.96
CA GLU A 59 11.19 12.30 -2.32
C GLU A 59 11.88 12.87 -1.08
N GLU A 60 11.10 13.36 -0.11
CA GLU A 60 11.64 13.87 1.16
C GLU A 60 12.42 12.77 1.89
N LYS A 61 11.87 11.55 1.93
CA LYS A 61 12.52 10.37 2.55
C LYS A 61 13.80 9.93 1.84
N ASN A 62 13.89 10.09 0.52
CA ASN A 62 15.05 9.68 -0.29
C ASN A 62 16.15 10.74 -0.33
N ASN A 63 15.77 12.03 -0.33
CA ASN A 63 16.70 13.16 -0.37
C ASN A 63 17.37 13.44 0.98
N SER A 64 16.99 12.70 2.02
CA SER A 64 17.42 12.93 3.39
C SER A 64 17.54 11.62 4.18
N ASN A 65 18.26 11.65 5.30
CA ASN A 65 18.27 10.53 6.25
C ASN A 65 17.09 10.59 7.23
N LEU A 66 15.98 11.21 6.84
CA LEU A 66 14.79 11.33 7.66
C LEU A 66 14.11 9.97 7.85
N THR A 67 13.46 9.78 8.98
CA THR A 67 12.54 8.66 9.19
C THR A 67 11.19 8.98 8.53
N ALA A 68 10.31 7.98 8.39
CA ALA A 68 8.95 8.21 7.90
C ALA A 68 8.18 9.23 8.77
N PHE A 69 8.40 9.21 10.10
CA PHE A 69 7.80 10.19 11.01
C PHE A 69 8.37 11.59 10.81
N ASP A 70 9.66 11.72 10.51
CA ASP A 70 10.25 13.02 10.21
C ASP A 70 9.70 13.60 8.91
N CYS A 71 9.42 12.77 7.90
CA CYS A 71 8.79 13.23 6.64
C CYS A 71 7.38 13.80 6.90
N ILE A 72 6.58 13.11 7.73
CA ILE A 72 5.26 13.59 8.15
C ILE A 72 5.38 14.88 8.98
N TYR A 73 6.38 14.96 9.87
CA TYR A 73 6.63 16.17 10.65
C TYR A 73 7.04 17.35 9.76
N SER A 74 7.96 17.15 8.81
CA SER A 74 8.37 18.15 7.81
C SER A 74 7.19 18.62 6.97
N PHE A 75 6.24 17.74 6.69
CA PHE A 75 5.04 18.11 5.97
C PHE A 75 4.11 19.01 6.78
N ILE A 76 3.87 18.69 8.05
CA ILE A 76 2.95 19.44 8.94
C ILE A 76 3.55 20.80 9.36
N TYR A 77 4.86 20.82 9.64
CA TYR A 77 5.53 21.97 10.27
C TYR A 77 6.58 22.64 9.39
N GLY A 78 6.98 22.02 8.29
CA GLY A 78 7.80 22.64 7.27
C GLY A 78 6.95 23.46 6.31
N ASN A 79 7.56 23.81 5.18
CA ASN A 79 6.87 24.50 4.11
C ASN A 79 6.98 23.62 2.85
N PRO A 80 6.02 22.69 2.65
CA PRO A 80 5.95 21.94 1.40
C PRO A 80 5.82 22.92 0.24
N GLU A 81 6.15 22.47 -0.97
CA GLU A 81 5.86 23.29 -2.15
C GLU A 81 4.37 23.65 -2.20
N ASP A 82 4.06 24.84 -2.73
CA ASP A 82 2.69 25.38 -2.73
C ASP A 82 1.67 24.39 -3.35
N LEU A 83 2.10 23.62 -4.35
CA LEU A 83 1.27 22.60 -5.00
C LEU A 83 0.92 21.46 -4.03
N VAL A 84 1.88 20.96 -3.28
CA VAL A 84 1.66 19.81 -2.37
C VAL A 84 0.77 20.24 -1.20
N THR A 85 0.97 21.45 -0.68
CA THR A 85 0.12 22.03 0.37
C THR A 85 -1.33 22.19 -0.10
N GLN A 86 -1.54 22.62 -1.35
CA GLN A 86 -2.87 22.73 -1.95
C GLN A 86 -3.55 21.36 -2.10
N ASN A 87 -2.83 20.38 -2.66
CA ASN A 87 -3.36 19.02 -2.85
C ASN A 87 -3.70 18.35 -1.53
N TRP A 88 -2.87 18.55 -0.49
CA TRP A 88 -3.16 18.04 0.84
C TRP A 88 -4.40 18.66 1.47
N ALA A 89 -4.58 19.97 1.35
CA ALA A 89 -5.75 20.67 1.87
C ALA A 89 -7.07 20.20 1.24
N GLU A 90 -7.01 19.58 0.06
CA GLU A 90 -8.17 18.99 -0.63
C GLU A 90 -8.45 17.53 -0.21
N LEU A 91 -7.53 16.87 0.49
CA LEU A 91 -7.75 15.51 0.97
C LEU A 91 -8.72 15.49 2.15
N ASN A 92 -9.62 14.52 2.14
CA ASN A 92 -10.42 14.19 3.31
C ASN A 92 -9.70 13.16 4.22
N ALA A 93 -10.19 12.99 5.45
CA ALA A 93 -9.56 12.10 6.44
C ALA A 93 -9.37 10.64 5.97
N LYS A 94 -10.23 10.13 5.08
CA LYS A 94 -10.04 8.80 4.49
C LYS A 94 -8.87 8.83 3.51
N GLU A 95 -8.78 9.85 2.68
CA GLU A 95 -7.73 9.99 1.68
C GLU A 95 -6.36 10.22 2.32
N GLU A 96 -6.29 10.98 3.42
CA GLU A 96 -5.09 11.11 4.24
C GLU A 96 -4.63 9.76 4.79
N ALA A 97 -5.56 8.96 5.33
CA ALA A 97 -5.23 7.63 5.86
C ALA A 97 -4.68 6.69 4.76
N GLN A 98 -5.21 6.78 3.55
CA GLN A 98 -4.74 5.99 2.40
C GLN A 98 -3.33 6.41 1.94
N VAL A 99 -3.02 7.71 1.95
CA VAL A 99 -1.66 8.21 1.67
C VAL A 99 -0.68 7.73 2.72
N LEU A 100 -1.05 7.77 4.01
CA LEU A 100 -0.22 7.27 5.10
C LEU A 100 0.01 5.76 5.03
N GLU A 101 -1.01 4.98 4.65
CA GLU A 101 -0.89 3.54 4.44
C GLU A 101 0.07 3.22 3.30
N ALA A 102 -0.10 3.86 2.14
CA ALA A 102 0.77 3.67 0.98
C ALA A 102 2.22 4.10 1.26
N PHE A 103 2.41 5.23 1.95
CA PHE A 103 3.73 5.70 2.35
C PHE A 103 4.40 4.76 3.35
N GLY A 104 3.64 4.24 4.32
CA GLY A 104 4.14 3.30 5.32
C GLY A 104 4.53 1.95 4.72
N GLN A 105 3.77 1.43 3.75
CA GLN A 105 4.12 0.21 3.01
C GLN A 105 5.40 0.40 2.20
N TRP A 106 5.46 1.45 1.39
CA TRP A 106 6.66 1.78 0.62
C TRP A 106 7.90 1.94 1.50
N ALA A 107 7.79 2.60 2.66
CA ALA A 107 8.91 2.81 3.57
C ALA A 107 9.44 1.50 4.18
N GLN A 108 8.58 0.49 4.40
CA GLN A 108 8.99 -0.83 4.88
C GLN A 108 9.75 -1.62 3.81
N GLU A 109 9.31 -1.53 2.55
CA GLU A 109 9.99 -2.19 1.41
C GLU A 109 11.44 -1.70 1.24
N GLN A 110 11.74 -0.45 1.60
CA GLN A 110 13.11 0.09 1.55
C GLN A 110 14.05 -0.49 2.62
N GLU A 111 13.52 -1.12 3.69
CA GLU A 111 14.34 -1.76 4.73
C GLU A 111 14.68 -3.22 4.41
N GLU A 112 14.10 -3.81 3.37
CA GLU A 112 14.31 -5.22 2.98
C GLU A 112 15.48 -5.45 1.99
N GLU A 113 16.27 -4.42 1.65
CA GLU A 113 17.54 -4.52 0.88
C GLU A 113 18.80 -4.51 1.77
#